data_AF-A0A6A5VNL6-F1
#
_entry.id   AF-A0A6A5VNL6-F1
#
_cell.length_a   1.000
_cell.length_b   1.000
_cell.length_c   1.000
_cell.angle_alpha   90.00
_cell.angle_beta   90.00
_cell.angle_gamma   90.00
#
_symmetry.space_group_name_H-M   'P 1'
#
loop_
_entity.id
_entity.type
_entity.pdbx_description
1 polymer ?
#
loop_
_entity_poly.entity_id
_entity_poly.type
_entity_poly.pdbx_seq_one_letter_code
_entity_poly.pdbx_strand_id
1 'polypeptide(L)' 'SLTKYKRVTRSVLALEIYSIVSSVNITITILITLKIIIERLGLLLIILIIYIDLYLLYKCLVKLSTTNKKFLIINIIAFY' A
#
# COMPACT_ATOMS: atom_id res chain seq x y z
N SER A 1 31.22 -8.03 -11.22
CA SER A 1 29.81 -8.10 -11.67
C SER A 1 28.78 -8.34 -10.53
N LEU A 2 29.18 -8.61 -9.27
CA LEU A 2 28.24 -8.79 -8.14
C LEU A 2 27.69 -7.48 -7.55
N THR A 3 28.48 -6.40 -7.59
CA THR A 3 28.15 -5.07 -7.05
C THR A 3 27.01 -4.37 -7.78
N LYS A 4 26.87 -4.56 -9.09
CA LYS A 4 25.76 -4.03 -9.90
C LYS A 4 24.42 -4.69 -9.53
N TYR A 5 24.39 -6.01 -9.40
CA TYR A 5 23.18 -6.78 -9.07
C TYR A 5 22.61 -6.37 -7.71
N LYS A 6 23.46 -6.31 -6.68
CA LYS A 6 23.07 -5.91 -5.31
C LYS A 6 22.48 -4.49 -5.24
N ARG A 7 22.98 -3.58 -6.07
CA ARG A 7 22.49 -2.19 -6.18
C ARG A 7 21.12 -2.14 -6.85
N VAL A 8 20.92 -2.89 -7.94
CA VAL A 8 19.63 -3.01 -8.62
C VAL A 8 18.56 -3.57 -7.68
N THR A 9 18.86 -4.59 -6.89
CA THR A 9 17.90 -5.15 -5.92
C THR A 9 17.48 -4.13 -4.85
N ARG A 10 18.43 -3.33 -4.37
CA ARG A 10 18.16 -2.26 -3.38
C ARG A 10 17.30 -1.14 -3.97
N SER A 11 17.54 -0.76 -5.22
CA SER A 11 16.74 0.25 -5.92
C SER A 11 15.30 -0.22 -6.16
N VAL A 12 15.11 -1.49 -6.52
CA VAL A 12 13.77 -2.08 -6.72
C VAL A 12 12.99 -2.10 -5.39
N LEU A 13 13.62 -2.54 -4.30
CA LEU A 13 13.00 -2.48 -2.96
C LEU A 13 12.63 -1.05 -2.54
N ALA A 14 13.53 -0.10 -2.76
CA ALA A 14 13.28 1.30 -2.42
C ALA A 14 12.11 1.88 -3.22
N LEU A 15 12.02 1.55 -4.51
CA LEU A 15 10.92 1.95 -5.38
C LEU A 15 9.59 1.36 -4.89
N GLU A 16 9.56 0.07 -4.56
CA GLU A 16 8.36 -0.60 -4.04
C GLU A 16 7.88 0.03 -2.73
N ILE A 17 8.79 0.31 -1.79
CA ILE A 17 8.44 1.01 -0.53
C ILE A 17 7.88 2.40 -0.82
N TYR A 18 8.49 3.14 -1.73
CA TYR A 18 7.99 4.47 -2.12
C TYR A 18 6.59 4.39 -2.72
N SER A 19 6.34 3.42 -3.61
CA SER A 19 5.01 3.17 -4.18
C SER A 19 3.98 2.89 -3.10
N ILE A 20 4.31 2.10 -2.06
CA ILE A 20 3.42 1.81 -0.94
C ILE A 20 3.06 3.07 -0.17
N VAL A 21 4.07 3.86 0.22
CA VAL A 21 3.85 5.12 0.95
C VAL A 21 2.97 6.07 0.13
N SER A 22 3.22 6.16 -1.17
CA SER A 22 2.41 6.97 -2.08
C SER A 22 0.96 6.48 -2.14
N SER A 23 0.73 5.17 -2.30
CA SER A 23 -0.61 4.58 -2.32
C SER A 23 -1.37 4.81 -1.01
N VAL A 24 -0.71 4.73 0.14
CA VAL A 24 -1.31 5.02 1.46
C VAL A 24 -1.68 6.50 1.57
N ASN A 25 -0.82 7.43 1.16
CA ASN A 25 -1.13 8.86 1.18
C ASN A 25 -2.32 9.22 0.28
N ILE A 26 -2.38 8.65 -0.93
CA ILE A 26 -3.52 8.82 -1.84
C ILE A 26 -4.80 8.29 -1.19
N THR A 27 -4.71 7.09 -0.59
CA THR A 27 -5.82 6.47 0.13
C THR A 27 -6.36 7.36 1.24
N ILE A 28 -5.48 7.89 2.11
CA ILE A 28 -5.87 8.81 3.19
C ILE A 28 -6.49 10.10 2.64
N THR A 29 -5.97 10.63 1.53
CA THR A 29 -6.54 11.83 0.90
C THR A 29 -7.96 11.58 0.39
N ILE A 30 -8.17 10.46 -0.33
CA ILE A 30 -9.50 10.04 -0.80
C ILE A 30 -10.45 9.90 0.38
N LEU A 31 -9.98 9.24 1.43
CA LEU A 31 -10.72 8.96 2.65
C LEU A 31 -11.24 10.24 3.32
N ILE A 32 -10.36 11.22 3.52
CA ILE A 32 -10.72 12.53 4.10
C ILE A 32 -11.67 13.29 3.17
N THR A 33 -11.43 13.24 1.85
CA THR A 33 -12.26 13.94 0.86
C THR A 33 -13.67 13.36 0.86
N LEU A 34 -13.79 12.04 0.88
CA LEU A 34 -15.06 11.33 0.95
C LEU A 34 -15.81 11.69 2.25
N LYS A 35 -15.10 11.70 3.39
CA LYS A 35 -15.67 12.12 4.67
C LYS A 35 -16.30 13.52 4.58
N ILE A 36 -15.58 14.49 4.03
CA ILE A 36 -16.09 15.86 3.88
C ILE A 36 -17.35 15.89 3.00
N ILE A 37 -17.37 15.13 1.91
CA ILE A 37 -18.53 15.05 1.01
C ILE A 37 -19.74 14.43 1.73
N ILE A 38 -19.53 13.33 2.47
CA ILE A 38 -20.57 12.64 3.24
C ILE A 38 -21.16 13.59 4.30
N GLU A 39 -20.30 14.27 5.06
CA GLU A 39 -20.73 15.27 6.06
C GLU A 39 -21.54 16.40 5.42
N ARG A 40 -21.14 16.88 4.24
CA ARG A 40 -21.85 17.94 3.51
C ARG A 40 -23.19 17.50 2.94
N LEU A 41 -23.31 16.24 2.53
CA LEU A 41 -24.57 15.67 2.05
C LEU A 41 -25.51 15.25 3.20
N GLY A 42 -25.04 15.25 4.45
CA GLY A 42 -25.81 14.77 5.60
C GLY A 42 -26.11 13.26 5.55
N LEU A 43 -25.27 12.49 4.83
CA LEU A 43 -25.42 11.05 4.72
C LEU A 43 -24.98 10.36 6.02
N LEU A 44 -25.73 9.32 6.40
CA LEU A 44 -25.42 8.51 7.58
C LEU A 44 -24.32 7.49 7.29
N LEU A 45 -23.85 6.87 8.36
CA LEU A 45 -22.64 6.07 8.50
C LEU A 45 -22.28 5.20 7.28
N ILE A 46 -21.12 5.44 6.65
CA ILE A 46 -20.59 4.68 5.51
C ILE A 46 -19.32 3.94 5.93
N ILE A 47 -19.31 2.63 5.68
CA ILE A 47 -18.12 1.79 5.84
C ILE A 47 -17.31 1.86 4.55
N LEU A 48 -16.06 2.32 4.65
CA LEU A 48 -15.11 2.28 3.55
C LEU A 48 -14.07 1.20 3.80
N ILE A 49 -13.95 0.26 2.85
CA ILE A 49 -12.96 -0.82 2.88
C ILE A 49 -12.05 -0.66 1.67
N ILE A 50 -10.77 -0.48 1.92
CA ILE A 50 -9.74 -0.33 0.88
C ILE A 50 -8.75 -1.49 1.00
N TYR A 51 -8.59 -2.22 -0.10
CA TYR A 51 -7.63 -3.30 -0.24
C TYR A 51 -6.44 -2.83 -1.06
N ILE A 52 -5.24 -2.91 -0.48
CA ILE A 52 -3.98 -2.62 -1.17
C ILE A 52 -3.21 -3.94 -1.31
N ASP A 53 -3.11 -4.42 -2.55
CA ASP A 53 -2.29 -5.59 -2.88
C ASP A 53 -0.83 -5.19 -3.06
N LEU A 54 0.06 -5.82 -2.27
CA LEU A 54 1.50 -5.57 -2.28
C LEU A 54 2.28 -6.72 -2.93
N TYR A 55 1.70 -7.30 -4.00
CA TYR A 55 2.28 -8.41 -4.75
C TYR A 55 3.75 -8.19 -5.20
N LEU A 56 4.09 -6.99 -5.67
CA LEU A 56 5.45 -6.69 -6.12
C LEU A 56 6.45 -6.73 -4.96
N LEU A 57 6.12 -6.06 -3.84
CA LEU A 57 6.92 -6.11 -2.62
C LEU A 57 7.07 -7.56 -2.12
N TYR A 58 5.97 -8.32 -2.12
CA TYR A 58 6.00 -9.73 -1.77
C TYR A 58 7.03 -10.51 -2.62
N LYS A 59 6.97 -10.36 -3.95
CA LYS A 59 7.88 -11.02 -4.87
C LYS A 59 9.34 -10.65 -4.60
N CYS A 60 9.59 -9.39 -4.23
CA CYS A 60 10.93 -8.93 -3.87
C CYS A 60 11.41 -9.53 -2.54
N LEU A 61 10.56 -9.56 -1.52
CA LEU A 61 10.87 -10.14 -0.22
C LEU A 61 11.12 -11.65 -0.28
N VAL A 62 10.37 -12.40 -1.10
CA VAL A 62 10.60 -13.83 -1.37
C VAL A 62 11.98 -14.04 -2.00
N LYS A 63 12.36 -13.22 -2.99
CA LYS A 63 13.70 -13.28 -3.59
C LYS A 63 14.82 -13.02 -2.58
N LEU A 64 14.56 -12.21 -1.55
CA LEU A 64 15.49 -11.96 -0.45
C LEU A 64 15.45 -13.04 0.66
N SER A 65 14.62 -14.08 0.54
CA SER A 65 14.42 -15.11 1.58
C SER A 65 13.97 -14.53 2.93
N THR A 66 13.27 -13.39 2.92
CA THR A 66 12.87 -12.66 4.13
C THR A 66 11.49 -13.05 4.67
N THR A 67 10.67 -13.75 3.89
CA THR A 67 9.33 -14.20 4.30
C THR A 67 8.92 -15.47 3.56
N ASN A 68 8.24 -16.38 4.27
CA ASN A 68 7.63 -17.59 3.73
C ASN A 68 6.09 -17.48 3.59
N LYS A 69 5.51 -16.28 3.78
CA LYS A 69 4.06 -16.05 3.60
C LYS A 69 3.71 -16.08 2.10
N LYS A 70 2.49 -16.47 1.75
CA LYS A 70 2.06 -16.61 0.32
C LYS A 70 1.65 -15.29 -0.34
N PHE A 71 1.15 -14.32 0.43
CA PHE A 71 0.69 -13.02 -0.05
C PHE A 71 0.96 -11.94 1.00
N LEU A 72 1.07 -10.69 0.54
CA LEU A 72 1.18 -9.52 1.40
C LEU A 72 0.11 -8.51 0.97
N ILE A 73 -0.89 -8.31 1.83
CA ILE A 73 -2.05 -7.46 1.57
C ILE A 73 -2.22 -6.54 2.78
N ILE A 74 -2.50 -5.26 2.55
CA ILE A 74 -2.89 -4.31 3.58
C ILE A 74 -4.37 -3.95 3.39
N ASN A 75 -5.15 -4.12 4.46
CA ASN A 75 -6.56 -3.74 4.49
C ASN A 75 -6.72 -2.50 5.36
N ILE A 76 -7.34 -1.46 4.81
CA ILE A 76 -7.72 -0.24 5.55
C ILE A 76 -9.24 -0.24 5.64
N ILE A 77 -9.76 -0.36 6.86
CA ILE A 77 -11.19 -0.26 7.15
C ILE A 77 -11.41 1.04 7.90
N ALA A 78 -12.32 1.85 7.40
CA ALA A 78 -12.68 3.12 8.00
C ALA A 78 -14.20 3.23 8.12
N PHE A 79 -14.63 3.81 9.24
CA PHE A 79 -16.02 4.03 9.58
C PHE A 79 -16.22 5.54 9.69
N TYR A 80 -17.15 6.09 8.90
CA TYR A 80 -17.54 7.50 8.89
C TYR A 80 -18.99 7.61 9.27
#